data_AF-A0A7W1T0E4-F1
#
_entry.id   AF-A0A7W1T0E4-F1
#
_cell.length_a   1.000
_cell.length_b   1.000
_cell.length_c   1.000
_cell.angle_alpha   90.00
_cell.angle_beta   90.00
_cell.angle_gamma   90.00
#
_symmetry.space_group_name_H-M   'P 1'
#
loop_
_entity.id
_entity.type
_entity.pdbx_description
1 polymer ?
#
loop_
_entity_poly.entity_id
_entity_poly.type
_entity_poly.pdbx_seq_one_letter_code
_entity_poly.pdbx_strand_id
1 'polypeptide(L)'
;MNKASLISVRNLDLAWARITTATNMQHKRMFRHLYQAYEPGRKPNLGLLHEKLQGAWKPTSPIRLYMPKASKLLRPLSLLFLDDQIVLQAIANKVAEKMAARRAAVERNVVFSNCLSPDPRSIFFLQDWRRTYGGFSTRLGRHLMAGNHWIAHFDLAAFYETISHRALQSIVAPSGGSSEVWELIRDWLCVWTSGAGGIPVEHGIP
;
A
#
# COMPACT_ATOMS: atom_id res chain seq x y z
N MET A 1 -8.98 -8.34 -12.03
CA MET A 1 -8.42 -8.93 -10.81
C MET A 1 -9.39 -9.98 -10.35
N ASN A 2 -8.95 -11.22 -10.19
CA ASN A 2 -9.78 -12.32 -9.68
C ASN A 2 -9.23 -12.81 -8.32
N LYS A 3 -10.05 -13.48 -7.51
CA LYS A 3 -9.68 -13.94 -6.17
C LYS A 3 -8.47 -14.87 -6.23
N ALA A 4 -8.50 -15.85 -7.14
CA ALA A 4 -7.44 -16.85 -7.31
C ALA A 4 -6.04 -16.24 -7.55
N SER A 5 -5.93 -15.22 -8.42
CA SER A 5 -4.66 -14.54 -8.67
C SER A 5 -4.21 -13.68 -7.49
N LEU A 6 -5.14 -13.05 -6.78
CA LEU A 6 -4.87 -12.22 -5.61
C LEU A 6 -4.23 -13.06 -4.50
N ILE A 7 -4.84 -14.21 -4.19
CA ILE A 7 -4.42 -15.06 -3.06
C ILE A 7 -3.42 -16.14 -3.47
N SER A 8 -2.97 -16.18 -4.73
CA SER A 8 -2.01 -17.18 -5.20
C SER A 8 -0.72 -17.17 -4.37
N VAL A 9 -0.17 -18.36 -4.07
CA VAL A 9 1.08 -18.50 -3.29
C VAL A 9 2.20 -17.66 -3.90
N ARG A 10 2.28 -17.57 -5.24
CA ARG A 10 3.26 -16.72 -5.93
C ARG A 10 3.08 -15.23 -5.60
N ASN A 11 1.85 -14.72 -5.57
CA ASN A 11 1.60 -13.32 -5.22
C ASN A 11 1.85 -13.06 -3.72
N LEU A 12 1.47 -14.00 -2.85
CA LEU A 12 1.73 -13.93 -1.41
C LEU A 12 3.24 -13.97 -1.10
N ASP A 13 4.02 -14.77 -1.84
CA ASP A 13 5.47 -14.82 -1.70
C ASP A 13 6.14 -13.51 -2.13
N LEU A 14 5.68 -12.92 -3.24
CA LEU A 14 6.12 -11.59 -3.66
C LEU A 14 5.73 -10.51 -2.65
N ALA A 15 4.53 -10.62 -2.06
CA ALA A 15 4.08 -9.72 -1.02
C ALA A 15 4.95 -9.82 0.23
N TRP A 16 5.30 -11.03 0.67
CA TRP A 16 6.26 -11.28 1.74
C TRP A 16 7.62 -10.62 1.46
N ALA A 17 8.17 -10.85 0.28
CA ALA A 17 9.46 -10.25 -0.11
C ALA A 17 9.41 -8.72 -0.10
N ARG A 18 8.28 -8.13 -0.50
CA ARG A 18 8.08 -6.67 -0.49
C ARG A 18 7.97 -6.07 0.91
N ILE A 19 7.21 -6.69 1.82
CA ILE A 19 7.10 -6.16 3.18
C ILE A 19 8.44 -6.28 3.94
N THR A 20 9.22 -7.33 3.69
CA THR A 20 10.53 -7.53 4.33
C THR A 20 11.64 -6.68 3.73
N THR A 21 11.52 -6.24 2.47
CA THR A 21 12.49 -5.34 1.81
C THR A 21 12.07 -3.87 1.81
N ALA A 22 10.88 -3.55 2.32
CA ALA A 22 10.41 -2.18 2.43
C ALA A 22 11.40 -1.27 3.17
N THR A 23 11.49 -0.01 2.76
CA THR A 23 12.45 0.97 3.29
C THR A 23 11.95 1.69 4.55
N ASN A 24 10.69 1.48 4.96
CA ASN A 24 10.14 2.06 6.18
C ASN A 24 10.69 1.35 7.43
N MET A 25 11.88 1.77 7.86
CA MET A 25 12.59 1.15 8.98
C MET A 25 11.88 1.31 10.32
N GLN A 26 11.13 2.41 10.53
CA GLN A 26 10.37 2.61 11.78
C GLN A 26 9.27 1.56 11.92
N HIS A 27 8.47 1.37 10.87
CA HIS A 27 7.43 0.34 10.85
C HIS A 27 8.02 -1.07 11.03
N LYS A 28 9.04 -1.41 10.23
CA LYS A 28 9.65 -2.74 10.25
C LYS A 28 10.32 -3.11 11.56
N ARG A 29 10.83 -2.14 12.33
CA ARG A 29 11.43 -2.40 13.65
C ARG A 29 10.43 -3.05 14.60
N MET A 30 9.15 -2.67 14.54
CA MET A 30 8.10 -3.25 15.40
C MET A 30 7.82 -4.73 15.08
N PHE A 31 8.06 -5.16 13.84
CA PHE A 31 7.77 -6.52 13.38
C PHE A 31 9.02 -7.38 13.18
N ARG A 32 10.22 -6.87 13.47
CA ARG A 32 11.48 -7.56 13.16
C ARG A 32 11.54 -8.99 13.71
N HIS A 33 11.12 -9.18 14.95
CA HIS A 33 11.08 -10.49 15.60
C HIS A 33 10.10 -11.44 14.92
N LEU A 34 8.92 -10.96 14.52
CA LEU A 34 7.95 -11.76 13.75
C LEU A 34 8.49 -12.12 12.38
N TYR A 35 9.16 -11.19 11.69
CA TYR A 35 9.76 -11.49 10.39
C TYR A 35 10.83 -12.57 10.48
N GLN A 36 11.69 -12.51 11.51
CA GLN A 36 12.72 -13.52 11.77
C GLN A 36 12.11 -14.88 12.12
N ALA A 37 11.02 -14.91 12.89
CA ALA A 37 10.34 -16.16 13.24
C ALA A 37 9.58 -16.78 12.06
N TYR A 38 9.05 -15.96 11.15
CA TYR A 38 8.27 -16.42 10.01
C TYR A 38 9.15 -16.97 8.87
N GLU A 39 10.33 -16.39 8.64
CA GLU A 39 11.20 -16.72 7.50
C GLU A 39 11.58 -18.21 7.40
N PRO A 40 11.98 -18.91 8.48
CA PRO A 40 12.29 -20.35 8.41
C PRO A 40 11.10 -21.19 7.93
N GLY A 41 9.88 -20.80 8.32
CA GLY A 41 8.62 -21.43 7.93
C GLY A 41 7.92 -20.80 6.74
N ARG A 42 8.58 -19.92 5.97
CA ARG A 42 7.93 -19.08 4.95
C ARG A 42 7.03 -19.86 4.00
N LYS A 43 7.55 -20.94 3.39
CA LYS A 43 6.80 -21.75 2.42
C LYS A 43 5.54 -22.40 3.04
N PRO A 44 5.62 -23.19 4.12
CA PRO A 44 4.43 -23.78 4.73
C PRO A 44 3.48 -22.71 5.29
N ASN A 45 3.99 -21.62 5.87
CA ASN A 45 3.14 -20.54 6.39
C ASN A 45 2.33 -19.84 5.27
N LEU A 46 2.96 -19.55 4.13
CA LEU A 46 2.26 -18.96 2.98
C LEU A 46 1.28 -19.95 2.34
N GLY A 47 1.57 -21.25 2.36
CA GLY A 47 0.62 -22.29 1.96
C GLY A 47 -0.62 -22.30 2.85
N LEU A 48 -0.42 -22.28 4.17
CA LEU A 48 -1.52 -22.21 5.13
C LEU A 48 -2.34 -20.91 4.98
N LEU A 49 -1.68 -19.78 4.76
CA LEU A 49 -2.37 -18.51 4.50
C LEU A 49 -3.19 -18.57 3.21
N HIS A 50 -2.66 -19.16 2.15
CA HIS A 50 -3.40 -19.40 0.90
C HIS A 50 -4.67 -20.23 1.16
N GLU A 51 -4.54 -21.37 1.86
CA GLU A 51 -5.67 -22.24 2.20
C GLU A 51 -6.73 -21.50 3.04
N LYS A 52 -6.31 -20.74 4.05
CA LYS A 52 -7.22 -19.91 4.86
C LYS A 52 -7.98 -18.91 3.97
N LEU A 53 -7.29 -18.23 3.06
CA LEU A 53 -7.87 -17.21 2.16
C LEU A 53 -8.85 -17.78 1.13
N GLN A 54 -8.79 -19.09 0.82
CA GLN A 54 -9.81 -19.74 0.02
C GLN A 54 -11.15 -19.79 0.78
N GLY A 55 -11.10 -20.02 2.09
CA GLY A 55 -12.26 -20.21 2.96
C GLY A 55 -12.42 -19.13 4.03
N ALA A 56 -12.13 -19.50 5.28
CA ALA A 56 -12.56 -18.80 6.49
C ALA A 56 -11.60 -17.73 7.03
N TRP A 57 -10.63 -17.26 6.24
CA TRP A 57 -9.74 -16.17 6.66
C TRP A 57 -10.56 -14.92 6.97
N LYS A 58 -10.24 -14.28 8.11
CA LYS A 58 -10.84 -13.01 8.53
C LYS A 58 -9.73 -12.02 8.87
N PRO A 59 -9.87 -10.75 8.48
CA PRO A 59 -8.92 -9.72 8.83
C PRO A 59 -8.91 -9.49 10.35
N THR A 60 -7.75 -9.15 10.90
CA THR A 60 -7.63 -8.81 12.32
C THR A 60 -7.72 -7.29 12.49
N SER A 61 -8.41 -6.83 13.54
CA SER A 61 -8.39 -5.41 13.89
C SER A 61 -6.95 -4.95 14.21
N PRO A 62 -6.50 -3.82 13.64
CA PRO A 62 -5.14 -3.34 13.84
C PRO A 62 -4.94 -2.79 15.25
N ILE A 63 -3.68 -2.70 15.67
CA ILE A 63 -3.30 -1.88 16.82
C ILE A 63 -3.00 -0.46 16.31
N ARG A 64 -3.65 0.56 16.89
CA ARG A 64 -3.42 1.97 16.56
C ARG A 64 -2.40 2.58 17.52
N LEU A 65 -1.28 3.06 16.97
CA LEU A 65 -0.28 3.83 17.71
C LEU A 65 -0.32 5.30 17.28
N TYR A 66 -0.15 6.22 18.22
CA TYR A 66 -0.14 7.65 17.94
C TYR A 66 1.27 8.21 18.08
N MET A 67 1.87 8.53 16.94
CA MET A 67 3.22 9.07 16.85
C MET A 67 3.19 10.60 16.90
N PRO A 68 4.04 11.27 17.71
CA PRO A 68 4.09 12.72 17.73
C PRO A 68 4.64 13.27 16.40
N LYS A 69 3.97 14.28 15.84
CA LYS A 69 4.50 15.10 14.74
C LYS A 69 5.23 16.32 15.29
N ALA A 70 6.14 16.86 14.50
CA ALA A 70 6.78 18.16 14.78
C ALA A 70 5.74 19.28 14.97
N SER A 71 4.57 19.17 14.34
CA SER A 71 3.45 20.11 14.47
C SER A 71 2.68 20.01 15.80
N LYS A 72 3.14 19.19 16.77
CA LYS A 72 2.44 18.86 18.04
C LYS A 72 1.13 18.07 17.89
N LEU A 73 0.70 17.79 16.67
CA LEU A 73 -0.40 16.86 16.40
C LEU A 73 0.10 15.41 16.42
N LEU A 74 -0.81 14.46 16.57
CA LEU A 74 -0.51 13.04 16.49
C LEU A 74 -0.68 12.52 15.05
N ARG A 75 0.16 11.58 14.65
CA ARG A 75 -0.01 10.76 13.44
C ARG A 75 -0.43 9.35 13.88
N PRO A 76 -1.66 8.91 13.58
CA PRO A 76 -2.02 7.52 13.81
C PRO A 76 -1.22 6.63 12.86
N LEU A 77 -0.81 5.48 13.37
CA LEU A 77 -0.12 4.42 12.67
C LEU A 77 -0.90 3.13 12.94
N SER A 78 -1.38 2.46 11.89
CA SER A 78 -1.96 1.12 12.02
C SER A 78 -0.86 0.07 11.99
N LEU A 79 -0.84 -0.77 13.02
CA LEU A 79 -0.06 -1.99 13.04
C LEU A 79 -0.98 -3.15 12.69
N LEU A 80 -0.85 -3.62 11.46
CA LEU A 80 -1.54 -4.82 10.99
C LEU A 80 -0.82 -6.07 11.49
N PHE A 81 -1.58 -7.14 11.71
CA PHE A 81 -0.99 -8.45 11.97
C PHE A 81 -0.25 -8.96 10.74
N LEU A 82 0.63 -9.94 10.94
CA LEU A 82 1.57 -10.35 9.90
C LEU A 82 0.86 -10.84 8.62
N ASP A 83 -0.14 -11.71 8.77
CA ASP A 83 -0.94 -12.21 7.65
C ASP A 83 -1.67 -11.05 6.94
N ASP A 84 -2.25 -10.12 7.71
CA ASP A 84 -2.92 -8.92 7.18
C ASP A 84 -1.96 -8.02 6.38
N GLN A 85 -0.71 -7.86 6.81
CA GLN A 85 0.32 -7.12 6.06
C GLN A 85 0.62 -7.80 4.72
N ILE A 86 0.75 -9.12 4.70
CA ILE A 86 0.99 -9.89 3.49
C ILE A 86 -0.19 -9.75 2.53
N VAL A 87 -1.43 -9.86 3.04
CA VAL A 87 -2.64 -9.71 2.23
C VAL A 87 -2.78 -8.29 1.68
N LEU A 88 -2.56 -7.25 2.48
CA LEU A 88 -2.58 -5.87 2.02
C LEU A 88 -1.56 -5.63 0.91
N GLN A 89 -0.33 -6.13 1.08
CA GLN A 89 0.70 -6.01 0.05
C GLN A 89 0.35 -6.84 -1.20
N ALA A 90 -0.29 -8.00 -1.06
CA ALA A 90 -0.78 -8.80 -2.18
C ALA A 90 -1.86 -8.07 -2.99
N ILE A 91 -2.75 -7.33 -2.32
CA ILE A 91 -3.72 -6.42 -2.96
C ILE A 91 -2.98 -5.31 -3.70
N ALA A 92 -2.02 -4.65 -3.04
CA ALA A 92 -1.23 -3.58 -3.64
C ALA A 92 -0.50 -4.05 -4.91
N ASN A 93 0.02 -5.28 -4.93
CA ASN A 93 0.63 -5.88 -6.11
C ASN A 93 -0.34 -5.92 -7.30
N LYS A 94 -1.57 -6.40 -7.07
CA LYS A 94 -2.59 -6.53 -8.12
C LYS A 94 -3.17 -5.19 -8.58
N VAL A 95 -3.33 -4.26 -7.66
CA VAL A 95 -3.71 -2.88 -7.99
C VAL A 95 -2.61 -2.21 -8.82
N ALA A 96 -1.33 -2.39 -8.46
CA ALA A 96 -0.21 -1.85 -9.21
C ALA A 96 -0.14 -2.42 -10.64
N GLU A 97 -0.30 -3.74 -10.80
CA GLU A 97 -0.39 -4.39 -12.12
C GLU A 97 -1.49 -3.74 -12.98
N LYS A 98 -2.70 -3.55 -12.42
CA LYS A 98 -3.83 -2.99 -13.16
C LYS A 98 -3.65 -1.50 -13.51
N MET A 99 -2.97 -0.76 -12.64
CA MET A 99 -2.77 0.68 -12.79
C MET A 99 -1.48 1.04 -13.54
N ALA A 100 -0.63 0.06 -13.86
CA ALA A 100 0.72 0.29 -14.40
C ALA A 100 0.74 1.21 -15.62
N ALA A 101 -0.09 0.94 -16.63
CA ALA A 101 -0.13 1.75 -17.86
C ALA A 101 -0.57 3.21 -17.58
N ARG A 102 -1.60 3.40 -16.75
CA ARG A 102 -2.10 4.74 -16.37
C ARG A 102 -1.08 5.50 -15.53
N ARG A 103 -0.35 4.80 -14.65
CA ARG A 103 0.71 5.39 -13.84
C ARG A 103 1.94 5.75 -14.67
N ALA A 104 2.34 4.91 -15.62
CA ALA A 104 3.47 5.16 -16.50
C ALA A 104 3.34 6.46 -17.31
N ALA A 105 2.10 6.87 -17.63
CA ALA A 105 1.83 8.13 -18.33
C ALA A 105 2.14 9.39 -17.51
N VAL A 106 2.12 9.30 -16.17
CA VAL A 106 2.29 10.45 -15.26
C VAL A 106 3.59 10.39 -14.44
N GLU A 107 4.12 9.20 -14.20
CA GLU A 107 5.35 9.00 -13.44
C GLU A 107 6.57 9.59 -14.14
N ARG A 108 7.45 10.23 -13.36
CA ARG A 108 8.66 10.94 -13.82
C ARG A 108 8.39 12.11 -14.78
N ASN A 109 7.13 12.48 -15.01
CA ASN A 109 6.73 13.66 -15.75
C ASN A 109 6.10 14.70 -14.83
N VAL A 110 5.01 14.31 -14.16
CA VAL A 110 4.27 15.15 -13.19
C VAL A 110 4.24 14.55 -11.80
N VAL A 111 4.38 13.22 -11.67
CA VAL A 111 4.48 12.52 -10.38
C VAL A 111 5.88 11.96 -10.20
N PHE A 112 6.55 12.36 -9.12
CA PHE A 112 7.91 11.90 -8.80
C PHE A 112 8.00 11.16 -7.45
N SER A 113 6.91 11.11 -6.69
CA SER A 113 6.81 10.36 -5.44
C SER A 113 6.25 8.95 -5.68
N ASN A 114 6.70 7.98 -4.89
CA ASN A 114 6.15 6.62 -4.85
C ASN A 114 6.03 5.94 -6.23
N CYS A 115 6.94 6.22 -7.17
CA CYS A 115 6.93 5.61 -8.50
C CYS A 115 7.14 4.09 -8.41
N LEU A 116 6.36 3.32 -9.18
CA LEU A 116 6.45 1.86 -9.16
C LEU A 116 7.80 1.38 -9.70
N SER A 117 8.31 0.28 -9.15
CA SER A 117 9.45 -0.41 -9.74
C SER A 117 9.17 -0.78 -11.20
N PRO A 118 10.10 -0.56 -12.14
CA PRO A 118 9.93 -0.92 -13.55
C PRO A 118 9.70 -2.42 -13.78
N ASP A 119 10.35 -3.27 -12.97
CA ASP A 119 10.09 -4.72 -12.98
C ASP A 119 8.96 -5.05 -12.00
N PRO A 120 7.80 -5.55 -12.48
CA PRO A 120 6.69 -5.96 -11.63
C PRO A 120 7.01 -7.12 -10.69
N ARG A 121 8.10 -7.87 -10.94
CA ARG A 121 8.56 -8.98 -10.10
C ARG A 121 9.61 -8.56 -9.07
N SER A 122 10.04 -7.30 -9.10
CA SER A 122 10.99 -6.77 -8.13
C SER A 122 10.45 -6.92 -6.71
N ILE A 123 11.34 -7.35 -5.81
CA ILE A 123 11.09 -7.35 -4.37
C ILE A 123 10.96 -5.92 -3.82
N PHE A 124 11.55 -4.93 -4.50
CA PHE A 124 11.31 -3.52 -4.19
C PHE A 124 10.05 -3.05 -4.92
N PHE A 125 8.99 -2.73 -4.18
CA PHE A 125 7.72 -2.28 -4.75
C PHE A 125 7.83 -0.92 -5.44
N LEU A 126 8.63 -0.02 -4.87
CA LEU A 126 8.85 1.34 -5.35
C LEU A 126 10.29 1.51 -5.84
N GLN A 127 10.50 2.48 -6.72
CA GLN A 127 11.84 2.92 -7.12
C GLN A 127 12.58 3.59 -5.96
N ASP A 128 13.91 3.64 -6.06
CA ASP A 128 14.73 4.45 -5.14
C ASP A 128 14.30 5.93 -5.23
N TRP A 129 13.83 6.44 -4.10
CA TRP A 129 13.34 7.81 -3.96
C TRP A 129 14.38 8.85 -4.35
N ARG A 130 15.68 8.56 -4.19
CA ARG A 130 16.75 9.49 -4.57
C ARG A 130 16.75 9.77 -6.07
N ARG A 131 16.50 8.74 -6.88
CA ARG A 131 16.44 8.85 -8.34
C ARG A 131 15.22 9.66 -8.76
N THR A 132 14.06 9.36 -8.18
CA THR A 132 12.82 10.06 -8.53
C THR A 132 12.84 11.51 -8.05
N TYR A 133 13.43 11.78 -6.89
CA TYR A 133 13.67 13.13 -6.38
C TYR A 133 14.64 13.93 -7.26
N GLY A 134 15.73 13.32 -7.74
CA GLY A 134 16.62 13.97 -8.71
C GLY A 134 15.90 14.37 -10.01
N GLY A 135 14.99 13.52 -10.48
CA GLY A 135 14.10 13.84 -11.60
C GLY A 135 13.18 15.03 -11.33
N PHE A 136 12.59 15.10 -10.13
CA PHE A 136 11.79 16.24 -9.68
C PHE A 136 12.61 17.53 -9.68
N SER A 137 13.78 17.54 -9.02
CA SER A 137 14.65 18.71 -8.95
C SER A 137 15.06 19.23 -10.33
N THR A 138 15.37 18.30 -11.26
CA THR A 138 15.71 18.64 -12.64
C THR A 138 14.52 19.30 -13.36
N ARG A 139 13.31 18.74 -13.19
CA ARG A 139 12.08 19.27 -13.80
C ARG A 139 11.73 20.65 -13.23
N LEU A 140 11.81 20.81 -11.91
CA LEU A 140 11.61 22.09 -11.23
C LEU A 140 12.59 23.14 -11.74
N GLY A 141 13.89 22.81 -11.83
CA GLY A 141 14.90 23.72 -12.37
C GLY A 141 14.58 24.18 -13.79
N ARG A 142 14.09 23.30 -14.66
CA ARG A 142 13.64 23.66 -16.02
C ARG A 142 12.46 24.64 -15.99
N HIS A 143 11.48 24.43 -15.12
CA HIS A 143 10.35 25.36 -14.99
C HIS A 143 10.79 26.74 -14.50
N LEU A 144 11.70 26.80 -13.52
CA LEU A 144 12.25 28.06 -13.01
C LEU A 144 13.04 28.80 -14.10
N MET A 145 13.90 28.10 -14.86
CA MET A 145 14.67 28.70 -15.97
C MET A 145 13.78 29.19 -17.12
N ALA A 146 12.59 28.61 -17.29
CA ALA A 146 11.60 29.06 -18.28
C ALA A 146 10.79 30.29 -17.83
N GLY A 147 11.16 30.93 -16.71
CA GLY A 147 10.51 32.14 -16.20
C GLY A 147 9.31 31.91 -15.28
N ASN A 148 9.06 30.67 -14.84
CA ASN A 148 8.02 30.39 -13.84
C ASN A 148 8.57 30.66 -12.44
N HIS A 149 8.27 31.82 -11.86
CA HIS A 149 8.83 32.24 -10.56
C HIS A 149 7.92 31.98 -9.35
N TRP A 150 6.69 31.56 -9.58
CA TRP A 150 5.69 31.35 -8.53
C TRP A 150 5.41 29.86 -8.33
N ILE A 151 5.37 29.43 -7.08
CA ILE A 151 5.07 28.04 -6.71
C ILE A 151 3.81 28.04 -5.86
N ALA A 152 2.79 27.32 -6.33
CA ALA A 152 1.63 26.98 -5.53
C ALA A 152 1.88 25.63 -4.82
N HIS A 153 1.81 25.63 -3.50
CA HIS A 153 1.98 24.44 -2.68
C HIS A 153 0.63 24.00 -2.11
N PHE A 154 0.22 22.77 -2.43
CA PHE A 154 -1.02 22.16 -1.97
C PHE A 154 -0.70 20.95 -1.12
N ASP A 155 -1.44 20.79 -0.02
CA ASP A 155 -1.35 19.61 0.86
C ASP A 155 -2.74 19.02 1.09
N LEU A 156 -2.81 17.69 1.18
CA LEU A 156 -4.06 16.98 1.47
C LEU A 156 -4.09 16.59 2.95
N ALA A 157 -4.97 17.26 3.71
CA ALA A 157 -5.14 16.99 5.12
C ALA A 157 -5.60 15.54 5.35
N ALA A 158 -4.85 14.82 6.20
CA ALA A 158 -5.17 13.46 6.65
C ALA A 158 -5.49 12.47 5.50
N PHE A 159 -4.81 12.58 4.35
CA PHE A 159 -5.12 11.82 3.13
C PHE A 159 -5.36 10.31 3.35
N TYR A 160 -4.44 9.64 4.05
CA TYR A 160 -4.55 8.19 4.30
C TYR A 160 -5.69 7.83 5.25
N GLU A 161 -6.16 8.76 6.06
CA GLU A 161 -7.30 8.55 6.96
C GLU A 161 -8.62 8.84 6.24
N THR A 162 -8.64 9.72 5.24
CA THR A 162 -9.87 10.23 4.62
C THR A 162 -10.20 9.63 3.26
N ILE A 163 -9.28 8.87 2.65
CA ILE A 163 -9.50 8.31 1.31
C ILE A 163 -10.67 7.32 1.27
N SER A 164 -11.69 7.60 0.45
CA SER A 164 -12.86 6.72 0.33
C SER A 164 -12.52 5.39 -0.35
N HIS A 165 -12.99 4.28 0.21
CA HIS A 165 -12.86 2.95 -0.42
C HIS A 165 -13.63 2.86 -1.73
N ARG A 166 -14.79 3.53 -1.83
CA ARG A 166 -15.57 3.61 -3.08
C ARG A 166 -14.82 4.37 -4.17
N ALA A 167 -14.15 5.46 -3.81
CA ALA A 167 -13.33 6.22 -4.75
C ALA A 167 -12.11 5.41 -5.22
N LEU A 168 -11.47 4.64 -4.34
CA LEU A 168 -10.41 3.70 -4.72
C LEU A 168 -10.92 2.67 -5.72
N GLN A 169 -12.08 2.07 -5.46
CA GLN A 169 -12.69 1.10 -6.36
C GLN A 169 -13.01 1.71 -7.73
N SER A 170 -13.61 2.90 -7.79
CA SER A 170 -13.98 3.55 -9.06
C SER A 170 -12.74 3.92 -9.88
N ILE A 171 -11.65 4.33 -9.23
CA ILE A 171 -10.38 4.61 -9.90
C ILE A 171 -9.80 3.32 -10.48
N VAL A 172 -9.77 2.23 -9.71
CA VAL A 172 -9.12 1.00 -10.16
C VAL A 172 -10.00 0.18 -11.11
N ALA A 173 -11.32 0.27 -11.02
CA ALA A 173 -12.29 -0.48 -11.81
C ALA A 173 -13.46 0.40 -12.30
N PRO A 174 -13.21 1.37 -13.21
CA PRO A 174 -14.18 2.39 -13.60
C PRO A 174 -15.40 1.83 -14.36
N SER A 175 -15.27 0.71 -15.07
CA SER A 175 -16.33 0.12 -15.90
C SER A 175 -17.40 -0.66 -15.12
N GLY A 176 -17.64 -0.35 -13.84
CA GLY A 176 -18.64 -1.06 -13.02
C GLY A 176 -18.18 -2.41 -12.48
N GLY A 177 -16.88 -2.61 -12.27
CA GLY A 177 -16.35 -3.86 -11.73
C GLY A 177 -16.58 -4.00 -10.23
N SER A 178 -17.82 -4.16 -9.78
CA SER A 178 -18.13 -4.81 -8.48
C SER A 178 -17.84 -6.31 -8.63
N SER A 179 -16.57 -6.65 -8.82
CA SER A 179 -16.16 -8.04 -8.67
C SER A 179 -16.29 -8.38 -7.19
N GLU A 180 -16.79 -9.56 -6.85
CA GLU A 180 -16.78 -10.16 -5.51
C GLU A 180 -15.47 -9.90 -4.75
N VAL A 181 -14.33 -9.89 -5.47
CA VAL A 181 -13.01 -9.57 -4.94
C VAL A 181 -12.89 -8.16 -4.36
N TRP A 182 -13.51 -7.16 -4.99
CA TRP A 182 -13.46 -5.77 -4.52
C TRP A 182 -14.35 -5.53 -3.32
N GLU A 183 -15.49 -6.22 -3.25
CA GLU A 183 -16.33 -6.23 -2.05
C GLU A 183 -15.56 -6.84 -0.88
N LEU A 184 -14.91 -7.99 -1.10
CA LEU A 184 -14.03 -8.61 -0.12
C LEU A 184 -12.89 -7.69 0.34
N ILE A 185 -12.22 -7.02 -0.60
CA ILE A 185 -11.14 -6.05 -0.28
C ILE A 185 -11.67 -4.89 0.54
N ARG A 186 -12.85 -4.35 0.19
CA ARG A 186 -13.49 -3.26 0.94
C ARG A 186 -13.79 -3.70 2.36
N ASP A 187 -14.34 -4.90 2.54
CA ASP A 187 -14.66 -5.44 3.86
C ASP A 187 -13.39 -5.60 4.73
N TRP A 188 -12.29 -6.05 4.12
CA TRP A 188 -10.99 -6.10 4.80
C TRP A 188 -10.45 -4.72 5.15
N LEU A 189 -10.52 -3.76 4.22
CA LEU A 189 -10.11 -2.38 4.47
C LEU A 189 -10.92 -1.76 5.62
N CYS A 190 -12.23 -1.99 5.69
CA CYS A 190 -13.08 -1.52 6.78
C CYS A 190 -12.63 -2.01 8.16
N VAL A 191 -12.14 -3.26 8.25
CA VAL A 191 -11.60 -3.82 9.50
C VAL A 191 -10.22 -3.26 9.81
N TRP A 192 -9.38 -3.07 8.79
CA TRP A 192 -8.04 -2.52 8.95
C TRP A 192 -8.01 -1.01 9.21
N THR A 193 -9.09 -0.29 8.90
CA THR A 193 -9.21 1.14 9.18
C THR A 193 -9.95 1.42 10.48
N SER A 194 -10.75 0.49 11.00
CA SER A 194 -11.37 0.63 12.31
C SER A 194 -10.33 0.52 13.44
N GLY A 195 -10.55 1.27 14.52
CA GLY A 195 -9.83 1.04 15.79
C GLY A 195 -10.37 -0.20 16.50
N ALA A 196 -9.64 -0.72 17.49
CA ALA A 196 -10.14 -1.81 18.34
C ALA A 196 -11.48 -1.39 19.01
N GLY A 197 -12.56 -2.12 18.71
CA GLY A 197 -13.92 -1.80 19.18
C GLY A 197 -14.59 -0.61 18.47
N GLY A 198 -13.98 -0.06 17.43
CA GLY A 198 -14.51 1.04 16.64
C GLY A 198 -15.50 0.59 15.55
N ILE A 199 -16.36 1.51 15.12
CA ILE A 199 -17.30 1.28 14.02
C ILE A 199 -16.50 1.15 12.71
N PRO A 200 -16.75 0.12 11.88
CA PRO A 200 -16.18 0.00 10.55
C PRO A 200 -16.47 1.26 9.72
N VAL A 201 -15.43 1.81 9.08
CA VAL A 201 -15.55 3.01 8.24
C VAL A 201 -15.15 2.71 6.80
N GLU A 202 -15.94 3.21 5.84
CA GLU A 202 -15.69 3.03 4.39
C GLU A 202 -14.62 3.99 3.83
N HIS A 203 -13.69 4.40 4.68
CA HIS A 203 -12.58 5.29 4.32
C HIS A 203 -11.30 4.93 5.07
N GLY A 204 -10.19 5.43 4.53
CA GLY A 204 -8.85 5.26 5.04
C GLY A 204 -8.09 4.09 4.44
N ILE A 205 -6.79 4.05 4.67
CA ILE A 205 -5.90 2.92 4.41
C ILE A 205 -5.01 2.77 5.66
N PRO A 206 -4.83 1.56 6.21
CA PRO A 206 -3.93 1.30 7.33
C PRO A 206 -2.47 1.71 7.06
#